data_AF-W6W979-F1
#
_entry.id   AF-W6W979-F1
#
_cell.length_a   1.000
_cell.length_b   1.000
_cell.length_c   1.000
_cell.angle_alpha   90.00
_cell.angle_beta   90.00
_cell.angle_gamma   90.00
#
_symmetry.space_group_name_H-M   'P 1'
#
loop_
_entity.id
_entity.type
_entity.pdbx_description
1 polymer ?
#
loop_
_entity_poly.entity_id
_entity_poly.type
_entity_poly.pdbx_seq_one_letter_code
_entity_poly.pdbx_strand_id
1 'polypeptide(L)' 'MRALRKGQAAIFNLTGDVRGEARIVERAFGIGPSALTEAATLLAQHLEGQAA' A
#
# COMPACT_ATOMS: atom_id res chain seq x y z
N MET A 1 2.67 -12.74 -4.75
CA MET A 1 3.92 -12.66 -3.96
C MET A 1 4.08 -13.87 -3.06
N ARG A 2 5.07 -14.74 -3.31
CA ARG A 2 5.30 -15.98 -2.54
C ARG A 2 5.66 -15.70 -1.07
N ALA A 3 6.38 -14.62 -0.81
CA ALA A 3 6.74 -14.17 0.54
C ALA A 3 5.51 -13.75 1.37
N LEU A 4 4.53 -13.05 0.77
CA LEU A 4 3.25 -12.75 1.41
C LEU A 4 2.51 -14.05 1.79
N ARG A 5 2.40 -15.00 0.85
CA ARG A 5 1.70 -16.28 1.06
C ARG A 5 2.34 -17.18 2.11
N LYS A 6 3.64 -17.01 2.36
CA LYS A 6 4.41 -17.75 3.36
C LYS A 6 4.48 -17.04 4.72
N GLY A 7 3.80 -15.90 4.89
CA GLY A 7 3.86 -15.09 6.11
C GLY A 7 5.22 -14.40 6.33
N GLN A 8 6.16 -14.50 5.39
CA GLN A 8 7.48 -13.82 5.48
C GLN A 8 7.33 -12.29 5.43
N ALA A 9 6.17 -11.82 4.95
CA ALA A 9 5.80 -10.42 4.96
C ALA A 9 5.41 -9.89 6.34
N ALA A 10 5.11 -10.75 7.31
CA ALA A 10 4.75 -10.33 8.67
C ALA A 10 5.87 -9.50 9.33
N ILE A 11 7.13 -9.81 9.02
CA ILE A 11 8.32 -9.08 9.50
C ILE A 11 8.32 -7.62 8.99
N PHE A 12 7.72 -7.39 7.83
CA PHE A 12 7.61 -6.08 7.20
C PHE A 12 6.28 -5.37 7.53
N ASN A 13 5.31 -6.08 8.11
CA ASN A 13 4.04 -5.54 8.58
C ASN A 13 4.19 -4.99 10.01
N LEU A 14 5.04 -3.96 10.16
CA LEU A 14 5.43 -3.40 11.46
C LEU A 14 4.26 -2.80 12.27
N THR A 15 3.18 -2.43 11.60
CA THR A 15 2.01 -1.77 12.22
C THR A 15 0.75 -2.63 12.27
N GLY A 16 0.73 -3.81 11.62
CA GLY A 16 -0.45 -4.69 11.60
C GLY A 16 -1.69 -4.07 10.95
N ASP A 17 -1.52 -2.96 10.24
CA ASP A 17 -2.57 -2.18 9.59
C ASP A 17 -2.39 -2.18 8.07
N VAL A 18 -3.41 -1.68 7.34
CA VAL A 18 -3.36 -1.51 5.88
C VAL A 18 -2.14 -0.70 5.42
N ARG A 19 -1.62 0.20 6.27
CA ARG A 19 -0.41 0.99 5.97
C ARG A 19 0.85 0.13 5.96
N GLY A 20 0.92 -0.87 6.83
CA GLY A 20 1.99 -1.88 6.84
C GLY A 20 1.99 -2.72 5.55
N GLU A 21 0.81 -3.10 5.06
CA GLU A 21 0.65 -3.80 3.78
C GLU A 21 1.09 -2.93 2.59
N ALA A 22 0.67 -1.66 2.56
CA ALA A 22 1.10 -0.71 1.53
C ALA A 22 2.63 -0.57 1.52
N ARG A 23 3.26 -0.45 2.69
CA ARG A 23 4.73 -0.36 2.80
C ARG A 23 5.46 -1.62 2.31
N ILE A 24 4.85 -2.80 2.45
CA ILE A 24 5.41 -4.04 1.90
C ILE A 24 5.43 -4.00 0.37
N VAL A 25 4.34 -3.54 -0.23
CA VAL A 25 4.23 -3.38 -1.69
C VAL A 25 5.22 -2.33 -2.17
N GLU A 26 5.30 -1.16 -1.51
CA GLU A 26 6.26 -0.11 -1.85
C GLU A 26 7.70 -0.64 -1.87
N ARG A 27 8.12 -1.38 -0.83
CA ARG A 27 9.45 -2.00 -0.79
C ARG A 27 9.65 -3.07 -1.86
N ALA A 28 8.66 -3.91 -2.12
CA ALA A 28 8.77 -5.01 -3.09
C ALA A 28 8.93 -4.50 -4.53
N PHE A 29 8.35 -3.33 -4.84
CA PHE A 29 8.39 -2.72 -6.17
C PHE A 29 9.39 -1.55 -6.27
N GLY A 30 10.17 -1.27 -5.21
CA GLY A 30 11.14 -0.17 -5.19
C GLY A 30 10.51 1.22 -5.28
N ILE A 31 9.27 1.35 -4.82
CA ILE A 31 8.51 2.61 -4.83
C ILE A 31 8.85 3.40 -3.57
N GLY A 32 8.89 4.74 -3.70
CA GLY A 32 9.08 5.63 -2.56
C GLY A 32 8.05 5.41 -1.44
N PRO A 33 8.42 5.72 -0.19
CA PRO A 33 7.51 5.55 0.93
C PRO A 33 6.26 6.42 0.74
N SER A 34 5.10 5.89 1.15
CA SER A 34 3.80 6.58 1.10
C SER A 34 3.21 6.82 -0.29
N ALA A 35 3.90 6.44 -1.37
CA ALA A 35 3.42 6.62 -2.74
C ALA A 35 2.07 5.93 -3.00
N LEU A 36 1.81 4.77 -2.38
CA LEU A 36 0.52 4.10 -2.51
C LEU A 36 -0.59 4.86 -1.77
N THR A 37 -0.27 5.49 -0.66
CA THR A 37 -1.22 6.31 0.10
C THR A 37 -1.58 7.57 -0.69
N GLU A 38 -0.60 8.21 -1.32
CA GLU A 38 -0.82 9.36 -2.18
C GLU A 38 -1.66 9.00 -3.41
N ALA A 39 -1.30 7.90 -4.09
CA ALA A 39 -2.06 7.42 -5.24
C ALA A 39 -3.52 7.08 -4.88
N ALA A 40 -3.75 6.41 -3.74
CA ALA A 40 -5.09 6.11 -3.26
C ALA A 40 -5.90 7.39 -2.96
N THR A 41 -5.25 8.40 -2.38
CA THR A 41 -5.87 9.71 -2.08
C THR A 41 -6.28 10.44 -3.36
N LEU A 42 -5.39 10.46 -4.37
CA LEU A 42 -5.68 11.05 -5.68
C LEU A 42 -6.82 10.31 -6.39
N LEU A 43 -6.85 8.98 -6.31
CA LEU A 43 -7.94 8.18 -6.88
C LEU A 43 -9.28 8.46 -6.19
N ALA A 44 -9.29 8.57 -4.86
CA ALA A 44 -10.50 8.92 -4.12
C ALA A 44 -11.05 10.28 -4.54
N GLN A 45 -10.18 11.30 -4.64
CA GLN A 45 -10.58 12.64 -5.11
C GLN A 45 -11.12 12.61 -6.54
N HIS A 46 -10.52 11.83 -7.43
CA HIS A 46 -10.99 11.70 -8.81
C HIS A 46 -12.37 11.05 -8.88
N LEU A 47 -12.58 9.98 -8.10
CA LEU A 47 -13.87 9.27 -8.06
C LEU A 47 -14.97 10.14 -7.43
N GLU A 48 -14.66 10.88 -6.37
CA GLU A 48 -15.59 11.84 -5.76
C GLU A 48 -15.95 12.96 -6.75
N GLY A 49 -14.97 13.48 -7.48
CA GLY A 49 -15.20 14.50 -8.51
C GLY A 49 -15.96 14.00 -9.74
N GLN A 50 -15.94 12.70 -10.03
CA GLN A 50 -16.71 12.07 -11.10
C GLN A 50 -18.16 11.73 -10.70
N ALA A 51 -18.47 11.70 -9.41
CA ALA A 51 -19.80 11.41 -8.89
C ALA A 51 -20.69 12.65 -8.73
N ALA A 52 -20.17 13.85 -9.01
CA ALA A 52 -20.86 15.13 -8.97
C ALA A 52 -21.34 15.58 -10.37
#